data_AF-Q54N38-F1
#
_entry.id   AF-Q54N38-F1
#
_cell.length_a   1.000
_cell.length_b   1.000
_cell.length_c   1.000
_cell.angle_alpha   90.00
_cell.angle_beta   90.00
_cell.angle_gamma   90.00
#
_symmetry.space_group_name_H-M   'P 1'
#
loop_
_entity.id
_entity.type
_entity.pdbx_description
1 polymer ?
#
loop_
_entity_poly.entity_id
_entity_poly.type
_entity_poly.pdbx_seq_one_letter_code
_entity_poly.pdbx_strand_id
1 'polypeptide(L)'
;MSENEGWCTIESDPGVFTELITKIGVKDIQVEELYTLDSSEYDRLKPVLGLIFLFKWEKEEENRTISDNENIFFANQVIQNACATQAILSVLLNSEGIELGEELSNFKSFVGDFPPMMKGEAIGNSELIKETHNSFTVQDPFIFSKKKNRKPSDAFHFISFIPFQGKVYELDGLKKGPYCLGDCTPDNWLEIATPFIQKRMEKYSQGEIRFNLMAVIKNRQTTLQEKILTLEKKKNDLEIKLSELNSGSGGDNKEESGGATPTTKEDLNFMINVVNNDIEEANNEILMEQEKFRNWKDENIRRKHNFTPLILNLIKGLAEKDNLQPLIQKAKDQISQKQQQHK
;
A
#
# COMPACT_ATOMS: atom_id res chain seq x y z
N MET A 1 -13.14 -7.77 28.09
CA MET A 1 -12.84 -6.71 27.09
C MET A 1 -14.14 -6.50 26.36
N SER A 2 -14.61 -5.26 26.16
CA SER A 2 -15.75 -5.06 25.26
C SER A 2 -15.29 -5.45 23.87
N GLU A 3 -15.71 -6.61 23.38
CA GLU A 3 -15.62 -6.93 21.96
C GLU A 3 -16.27 -5.76 21.23
N ASN A 4 -15.47 -4.99 20.51
CA ASN A 4 -16.02 -3.93 19.69
C ASN A 4 -16.70 -4.67 18.52
N GLU A 5 -18.02 -4.91 18.62
CA GLU A 5 -18.79 -5.62 17.60
C GLU A 5 -18.73 -4.92 16.23
N GLY A 6 -18.27 -3.66 16.19
CA GLY A 6 -18.10 -2.88 14.97
C GLY A 6 -16.72 -2.95 14.33
N TRP A 7 -16.62 -2.33 13.15
CA TRP A 7 -15.37 -2.06 12.45
C TRP A 7 -14.75 -0.77 13.00
N CYS A 8 -13.43 -0.79 13.22
CA CYS A 8 -12.68 0.33 13.80
C CYS A 8 -12.00 1.16 12.71
N THR A 9 -11.49 2.35 13.04
CA THR A 9 -10.61 3.07 12.11
C THR A 9 -9.19 2.52 12.21
N ILE A 10 -8.53 2.32 11.07
CA ILE A 10 -7.10 1.97 11.00
C ILE A 10 -6.28 3.15 10.47
N GLU A 11 -4.99 3.15 10.80
CA GLU A 11 -4.04 4.17 10.35
C GLU A 11 -3.71 4.00 8.85
N SER A 12 -3.56 5.12 8.14
CA SER A 12 -3.14 5.16 6.72
C SER A 12 -1.62 4.98 6.62
N ASP A 13 -1.17 3.76 6.87
CA ASP A 13 0.25 3.43 6.94
C ASP A 13 0.55 2.20 6.05
N PRO A 14 1.62 2.24 5.22
CA PRO A 14 1.95 1.15 4.31
C PRO A 14 2.31 -0.15 5.04
N GLY A 15 2.93 -0.08 6.22
CA GLY A 15 3.25 -1.24 7.05
C GLY A 15 2.00 -1.88 7.66
N VAL A 16 1.01 -1.08 8.05
CA VAL A 16 -0.31 -1.57 8.48
C VAL A 16 -1.02 -2.29 7.34
N PHE A 17 -1.07 -1.68 6.16
CA PHE A 17 -1.78 -2.24 5.00
C PHE A 17 -1.08 -3.51 4.48
N THR A 18 0.25 -3.52 4.42
CA THR A 18 1.04 -4.70 4.03
C THR A 18 0.82 -5.87 4.98
N GLU A 19 0.82 -5.64 6.30
CA GLU A 19 0.57 -6.72 7.26
C GLU A 19 -0.89 -7.18 7.23
N LEU A 20 -1.85 -6.28 7.00
CA LEU A 20 -3.27 -6.62 6.82
C LEU A 20 -3.45 -7.56 5.61
N ILE A 21 -2.88 -7.21 4.46
CA ILE A 21 -2.90 -8.04 3.24
C ILE A 21 -2.32 -9.43 3.51
N THR A 22 -1.16 -9.48 4.16
CA THR A 22 -0.48 -10.73 4.51
C THR A 22 -1.33 -11.60 5.44
N LYS A 23 -1.96 -11.00 6.44
CA LYS A 23 -2.80 -11.72 7.42
C LYS A 23 -4.10 -12.25 6.84
N ILE A 24 -4.68 -11.55 5.87
CA ILE A 24 -5.84 -12.05 5.12
C ILE A 24 -5.47 -13.28 4.27
N GLY A 25 -4.18 -13.46 3.94
CA GLY A 25 -3.64 -14.67 3.32
C GLY A 25 -2.97 -14.43 1.96
N VAL A 26 -3.06 -13.23 1.41
CA VAL A 26 -2.43 -12.87 0.13
C VAL A 26 -0.92 -12.94 0.25
N LYS A 27 -0.28 -13.52 -0.77
CA LYS A 27 1.18 -13.68 -0.82
C LYS A 27 1.81 -12.65 -1.74
N ASP A 28 3.05 -12.31 -1.43
CA ASP A 28 3.94 -11.57 -2.31
C ASP A 28 3.44 -10.17 -2.73
N ILE A 29 2.59 -9.55 -1.92
CA ILE A 29 2.07 -8.19 -2.12
C ILE A 29 2.50 -7.29 -0.98
N GLN A 30 2.85 -6.05 -1.29
CA GLN A 30 3.10 -5.00 -0.31
C GLN A 30 2.45 -3.68 -0.73
N VAL A 31 2.45 -2.72 0.19
CA VAL A 31 1.96 -1.37 -0.03
C VAL A 31 3.08 -0.38 0.21
N GLU A 32 3.29 0.56 -0.70
CA GLU A 32 4.25 1.65 -0.57
C GLU A 32 3.53 2.99 -0.52
N GLU A 33 4.04 3.93 0.28
CA GLU A 33 3.59 5.31 0.25
C GLU A 33 4.20 6.04 -0.96
N LEU A 34 3.40 6.89 -1.60
CA LEU A 34 3.81 7.76 -2.70
C LEU A 34 3.80 9.21 -2.21
N TYR A 35 4.93 9.90 -2.34
CA TYR A 35 5.07 11.29 -1.89
C TYR A 35 4.85 12.31 -3.01
N THR A 36 5.03 11.88 -4.24
CA THR A 36 4.85 12.67 -5.46
C THR A 36 3.96 11.92 -6.44
N LEU A 37 3.55 12.63 -7.49
CA LEU A 37 2.75 12.08 -8.60
C LEU A 37 3.57 12.05 -9.90
N ASP A 38 4.89 11.92 -9.78
CA ASP A 38 5.79 11.91 -10.92
C ASP A 38 6.00 10.50 -11.49
N SER A 39 6.39 10.45 -12.77
CA SER A 39 6.61 9.18 -13.46
C SER A 39 7.79 8.40 -12.90
N SER A 40 8.77 9.07 -12.28
CA SER A 40 9.97 8.40 -11.77
C SER A 40 9.69 7.55 -10.53
N GLU A 41 8.80 8.02 -9.63
CA GLU A 41 8.32 7.21 -8.51
C GLU A 41 7.50 6.01 -8.98
N TYR A 42 6.66 6.20 -10.00
CA TYR A 42 5.89 5.12 -10.59
C TYR A 42 6.76 4.06 -11.23
N ASP A 43 7.73 4.46 -12.06
CA ASP A 43 8.63 3.54 -12.76
C ASP A 43 9.45 2.70 -11.80
N ARG A 44 9.89 3.27 -10.67
CA ARG A 44 10.59 2.53 -9.61
C ARG A 44 9.74 1.39 -9.04
N LEU A 45 8.44 1.56 -8.94
CA LEU A 45 7.51 0.64 -8.26
C LEU A 45 6.76 -0.30 -9.21
N LYS A 46 6.93 -0.17 -10.53
CA LYS A 46 6.29 -1.07 -11.50
C LYS A 46 6.68 -2.54 -11.27
N PRO A 47 5.74 -3.49 -11.48
CA PRO A 47 4.34 -3.27 -11.81
C PRO A 47 3.51 -2.81 -10.60
N VAL A 48 2.69 -1.77 -10.78
CA VAL A 48 1.73 -1.29 -9.77
C VAL A 48 0.36 -1.90 -10.06
N LEU A 49 -0.23 -2.57 -9.07
CA LEU A 49 -1.52 -3.25 -9.18
C LEU A 49 -2.71 -2.31 -9.00
N GLY A 50 -2.51 -1.26 -8.20
CA GLY A 50 -3.53 -0.26 -7.93
C GLY A 50 -3.00 0.82 -6.99
N LEU A 51 -3.71 1.94 -6.94
CA LEU A 51 -3.48 3.00 -5.98
C LEU A 51 -4.60 3.01 -4.95
N ILE A 52 -4.27 3.35 -3.71
CA ILE A 52 -5.21 3.64 -2.63
C ILE A 52 -5.02 5.10 -2.24
N PHE A 53 -6.09 5.87 -2.30
CA PHE A 53 -6.05 7.30 -2.02
C PHE A 53 -6.96 7.65 -0.83
N LEU A 54 -6.37 8.25 0.20
CA LEU A 54 -7.04 8.81 1.35
C LEU A 54 -7.22 10.31 1.19
N PHE A 55 -8.43 10.79 1.44
CA PHE A 55 -8.75 12.21 1.42
C PHE A 55 -9.84 12.55 2.43
N LYS A 56 -9.99 13.84 2.75
CA LYS A 56 -11.08 14.34 3.58
C LYS A 56 -12.41 14.16 2.85
N TRP A 57 -13.34 13.42 3.43
CA TRP A 57 -14.63 13.17 2.84
C TRP A 57 -15.50 14.43 2.85
N GLU A 58 -16.03 14.78 1.68
CA GLU A 58 -17.02 15.83 1.48
C GLU A 58 -18.17 15.27 0.63
N LYS A 59 -19.39 15.74 0.91
CA LYS A 59 -20.55 15.35 0.13
C LYS A 59 -20.49 16.02 -1.23
N GLU A 60 -20.21 15.24 -2.27
CA GLU A 60 -20.16 15.70 -3.65
C GLU A 60 -21.45 15.34 -4.41
N GLU A 61 -21.92 16.25 -5.27
CA GLU A 61 -22.89 15.91 -6.31
C GLU A 61 -22.20 15.12 -7.42
N GLU A 62 -22.78 13.99 -7.79
CA GLU A 62 -22.15 13.03 -8.71
C GLU A 62 -22.91 13.00 -10.04
N ASN A 63 -22.26 13.50 -11.09
CA ASN A 63 -22.80 13.59 -12.44
C ASN A 63 -22.13 12.61 -13.41
N ARG A 64 -21.15 11.82 -12.96
CA ARG A 64 -20.47 10.83 -13.82
C ARG A 64 -21.36 9.62 -14.04
N THR A 65 -21.27 9.06 -15.23
CA THR A 65 -21.91 7.78 -15.58
C THR A 65 -21.12 6.63 -14.98
N ILE A 66 -21.78 5.73 -14.26
CA ILE A 66 -21.16 4.49 -13.77
C ILE A 66 -20.87 3.56 -14.95
N SER A 67 -19.79 2.78 -14.85
CA SER A 67 -19.51 1.73 -15.84
C SER A 67 -20.47 0.56 -15.66
N ASP A 68 -20.84 -0.03 -16.80
CA ASP A 68 -21.61 -1.26 -16.96
C ASP A 68 -20.74 -2.53 -17.03
N ASN A 69 -19.43 -2.42 -16.77
CA ASN A 69 -18.54 -3.58 -16.82
C ASN A 69 -18.84 -4.53 -15.65
N GLU A 70 -19.54 -5.63 -15.91
CA GLU A 70 -19.93 -6.62 -14.89
C GLU A 70 -18.74 -7.47 -14.40
N ASN A 71 -17.63 -7.51 -15.14
CA ASN A 71 -16.46 -8.31 -14.77
C ASN A 71 -15.63 -7.67 -13.65
N ILE A 72 -15.79 -6.37 -13.40
CA ILE A 72 -15.05 -5.66 -12.37
C ILE A 72 -15.65 -5.98 -10.99
N PHE A 73 -14.80 -6.39 -10.05
CA PHE A 73 -15.19 -6.50 -8.66
C PHE A 73 -15.41 -5.09 -8.08
N PHE A 74 -16.66 -4.79 -7.74
CA PHE A 74 -17.06 -3.58 -7.04
C PHE A 74 -18.03 -3.92 -5.91
N ALA A 75 -17.81 -3.32 -4.74
CA ALA A 75 -18.60 -3.53 -3.54
C ALA A 75 -18.96 -2.19 -2.89
N ASN A 76 -20.22 -2.03 -2.49
CA ASN A 76 -20.63 -0.87 -1.70
C ASN A 76 -20.13 -0.99 -0.26
N GLN A 77 -19.77 0.15 0.33
CA GLN A 77 -19.50 0.21 1.74
C GLN A 77 -20.81 0.27 2.52
N VAL A 78 -21.23 -0.85 3.07
CA VAL A 78 -22.45 -0.96 3.90
C VAL A 78 -22.18 -0.83 5.41
N ILE A 79 -20.90 -0.88 5.79
CA ILE A 79 -20.43 -0.82 7.18
C ILE A 79 -19.48 0.36 7.40
N GLN A 80 -19.59 1.01 8.56
CA GLN A 80 -18.74 2.15 8.91
C GLN A 80 -17.28 1.73 9.10
N ASN A 81 -16.35 2.65 8.85
CA ASN A 81 -14.88 2.47 9.02
C ASN A 81 -14.20 1.37 8.18
N ALA A 82 -14.92 0.64 7.32
CA ALA A 82 -14.35 -0.42 6.50
C ALA A 82 -13.66 0.05 5.20
N CYS A 83 -13.72 1.35 4.89
CA CYS A 83 -13.22 1.92 3.63
C CYS A 83 -11.79 1.50 3.30
N ALA A 84 -10.89 1.48 4.29
CA ALA A 84 -9.49 1.11 4.11
C ALA A 84 -9.34 -0.33 3.58
N THR A 85 -10.00 -1.29 4.22
CA THR A 85 -9.94 -2.70 3.78
C THR A 85 -10.70 -2.91 2.48
N GLN A 86 -11.81 -2.22 2.26
CA GLN A 86 -12.51 -2.30 0.99
C GLN A 86 -11.65 -1.78 -0.17
N ALA A 87 -10.92 -0.67 0.01
CA ALA A 87 -9.97 -0.17 -0.97
C ALA A 87 -8.87 -1.21 -1.30
N ILE A 88 -8.32 -1.87 -0.28
CA ILE A 88 -7.37 -2.98 -0.47
C ILE A 88 -8.00 -4.10 -1.30
N LEU A 89 -9.20 -4.56 -0.93
CA LEU A 89 -9.89 -5.65 -1.64
C LEU A 89 -10.25 -5.27 -3.08
N SER A 90 -10.62 -4.02 -3.33
CA SER A 90 -10.88 -3.49 -4.67
C SER A 90 -9.66 -3.61 -5.58
N VAL A 91 -8.46 -3.44 -5.06
CA VAL A 91 -7.23 -3.67 -5.83
C VAL A 91 -6.97 -5.17 -6.00
N LEU A 92 -6.92 -5.92 -4.90
CA LEU A 92 -6.53 -7.33 -4.91
C LEU A 92 -7.47 -8.21 -5.75
N LEU A 93 -8.79 -8.05 -5.56
CA LEU A 93 -9.78 -8.91 -6.22
C LEU A 93 -9.93 -8.61 -7.72
N ASN A 94 -9.43 -7.48 -8.20
CA ASN A 94 -9.37 -7.15 -9.63
C ASN A 94 -8.00 -7.37 -10.26
N SER A 95 -6.97 -7.65 -9.47
CA SER A 95 -5.61 -7.89 -9.97
C SER A 95 -5.47 -9.28 -10.59
N GLU A 96 -4.71 -9.36 -11.69
CA GLU A 96 -4.36 -10.61 -12.35
C GLU A 96 -2.93 -11.06 -11.96
N GLY A 97 -2.67 -12.37 -11.98
CA GLY A 97 -1.32 -12.91 -11.75
C GLY A 97 -0.83 -12.87 -10.30
N ILE A 98 -1.72 -12.65 -9.32
CA ILE A 98 -1.38 -12.63 -7.89
C ILE A 98 -1.96 -13.84 -7.14
N GLU A 99 -1.31 -14.24 -6.05
CA GLU A 99 -1.79 -15.32 -5.17
C GLU A 99 -2.66 -14.76 -4.03
N LEU A 100 -3.98 -14.81 -4.21
CA LEU A 100 -4.95 -14.35 -3.21
C LEU A 100 -4.98 -15.20 -1.92
N GLY A 101 -4.44 -16.42 -1.97
CA GLY A 101 -4.61 -17.42 -0.92
C GLY A 101 -6.03 -18.03 -0.91
N GLU A 102 -6.23 -19.02 -0.07
CA GLU A 102 -7.47 -19.82 -0.01
C GLU A 102 -8.71 -18.96 0.32
N GLU A 103 -8.61 -18.18 1.40
CA GLU A 103 -9.74 -17.40 1.94
C GLU A 103 -10.27 -16.36 0.95
N LEU A 104 -9.40 -15.53 0.37
CA LEU A 104 -9.84 -14.54 -0.63
C LEU A 104 -10.22 -15.16 -1.97
N SER A 105 -9.61 -16.28 -2.36
CA SER A 105 -10.05 -17.00 -3.57
C SER A 105 -11.47 -17.53 -3.39
N ASN A 106 -11.75 -18.18 -2.26
CA ASN A 106 -13.09 -18.66 -1.90
C ASN A 106 -14.08 -17.50 -1.79
N PHE A 107 -13.69 -16.39 -1.15
CA PHE A 107 -14.50 -15.19 -1.06
C PHE A 107 -14.84 -14.64 -2.45
N LYS A 108 -13.84 -14.48 -3.34
CA LYS A 108 -14.02 -13.97 -4.70
C LYS A 108 -14.98 -14.84 -5.51
N SER A 109 -14.87 -16.17 -5.40
CA SER A 109 -15.79 -17.11 -6.05
C SER A 109 -17.19 -17.04 -5.46
N PHE A 110 -17.31 -16.99 -4.13
CA PHE A 110 -18.61 -16.96 -3.44
C PHE A 110 -19.45 -15.72 -3.80
N VAL A 111 -18.81 -14.56 -3.89
CA VAL A 111 -19.52 -13.29 -4.16
C VAL A 111 -19.54 -12.90 -5.63
N GLY A 112 -19.04 -13.74 -6.54
CA GLY A 112 -18.82 -13.39 -7.95
C GLY A 112 -20.04 -12.73 -8.61
N ASP A 113 -21.19 -13.40 -8.49
CA ASP A 113 -22.47 -12.99 -9.08
C ASP A 113 -23.29 -12.05 -8.17
N PHE A 114 -22.78 -11.67 -7.00
CA PHE A 114 -23.52 -10.82 -6.09
C PHE A 114 -23.59 -9.38 -6.60
N PRO A 115 -24.71 -8.67 -6.37
CA PRO A 115 -24.78 -7.24 -6.60
C PRO A 115 -23.83 -6.49 -5.64
N PRO A 116 -23.38 -5.28 -6.00
CA PRO A 116 -22.42 -4.50 -5.20
C PRO A 116 -22.77 -4.33 -3.72
N MET A 117 -24.04 -4.13 -3.38
CA MET A 117 -24.50 -4.02 -1.99
C MET A 117 -24.24 -5.31 -1.21
N MET A 118 -24.56 -6.46 -1.80
CA MET A 118 -24.39 -7.78 -1.17
C MET A 118 -22.92 -8.19 -1.11
N LYS A 119 -22.10 -7.82 -2.10
CA LYS A 119 -20.62 -7.91 -1.99
C LYS A 119 -20.12 -7.13 -0.77
N GLY A 120 -20.66 -5.94 -0.54
CA GLY A 120 -20.40 -5.12 0.65
C GLY A 120 -20.78 -5.79 1.97
N GLU A 121 -21.98 -6.37 2.04
CA GLU A 121 -22.47 -7.12 3.21
C GLU A 121 -21.61 -8.36 3.47
N ALA A 122 -21.20 -9.08 2.43
CA ALA A 122 -20.31 -10.22 2.54
C ALA A 122 -18.94 -9.84 3.12
N ILE A 123 -18.36 -8.70 2.70
CA ILE A 123 -17.14 -8.16 3.32
C ILE A 123 -17.39 -7.89 4.80
N GLY A 124 -18.50 -7.24 5.13
CA GLY A 124 -18.80 -6.84 6.51
C GLY A 124 -19.05 -7.98 7.48
N ASN A 125 -19.52 -9.12 6.96
CA ASN A 125 -19.78 -10.36 7.71
C ASN A 125 -18.60 -11.33 7.69
N SER A 126 -17.51 -11.04 6.99
CA SER A 126 -16.32 -11.88 7.03
C SER A 126 -15.56 -11.69 8.35
N GLU A 127 -15.58 -12.73 9.21
CA GLU A 127 -14.88 -12.72 10.49
C GLU A 127 -13.38 -12.50 10.32
N LEU A 128 -12.73 -13.25 9.43
CA LEU A 128 -11.30 -13.10 9.16
C LEU A 128 -10.92 -11.67 8.76
N ILE A 129 -11.65 -11.08 7.81
CA ILE A 129 -11.35 -9.74 7.31
C ILE A 129 -11.57 -8.72 8.45
N LYS A 130 -12.68 -8.82 9.17
CA LYS A 130 -13.03 -7.93 10.28
C LYS A 130 -12.04 -8.01 11.43
N GLU A 131 -11.70 -9.22 11.88
CA GLU A 131 -10.74 -9.43 12.96
C GLU A 131 -9.35 -8.94 12.57
N THR A 132 -8.92 -9.24 11.35
CA THR A 132 -7.63 -8.77 10.84
C THR A 132 -7.58 -7.25 10.80
N HIS A 133 -8.61 -6.60 10.23
CA HIS A 133 -8.76 -5.15 10.20
C HIS A 133 -8.71 -4.54 11.61
N ASN A 134 -9.57 -5.04 12.51
CA ASN A 134 -9.65 -4.54 13.87
C ASN A 134 -8.37 -4.79 14.68
N SER A 135 -7.54 -5.77 14.30
CA SER A 135 -6.24 -6.03 14.95
C SER A 135 -5.24 -4.88 14.82
N PHE A 136 -5.48 -3.93 13.90
CA PHE A 136 -4.66 -2.72 13.72
C PHE A 136 -5.29 -1.45 14.33
N THR A 137 -6.37 -1.60 15.10
CA THR A 137 -6.93 -0.48 15.85
C THR A 137 -5.94 -0.03 16.92
N VAL A 138 -5.77 1.28 17.07
CA VAL A 138 -5.05 1.84 18.22
C VAL A 138 -5.75 1.37 19.50
N GLN A 139 -5.05 0.61 20.34
CA GLN A 139 -5.56 0.32 21.67
C GLN A 139 -5.54 1.62 22.48
N ASP A 140 -6.70 2.24 22.67
CA ASP A 140 -6.87 3.34 23.64
C ASP A 140 -7.41 2.74 24.95
N PRO A 141 -6.58 2.59 25.99
CA PRO A 141 -7.06 2.11 27.29
C PRO A 141 -8.06 3.06 27.94
N PHE A 142 -7.98 4.33 27.59
CA PHE A 142 -8.68 5.42 28.24
C PHE A 142 -9.77 5.96 27.30
N ILE A 143 -10.61 5.06 26.78
CA ILE A 143 -11.97 5.44 26.39
C ILE A 143 -12.74 5.72 27.69
N PHE A 144 -12.39 6.80 28.39
CA PHE A 144 -13.31 7.43 29.32
C PHE A 144 -14.54 7.82 28.50
N SER A 145 -15.63 7.10 28.76
CA SER A 145 -16.91 7.23 28.07
C SER A 145 -17.25 8.69 27.78
N LYS A 146 -17.66 8.96 26.53
CA LYS A 146 -18.32 10.19 26.08
C LYS A 146 -17.44 11.43 26.04
N LYS A 147 -16.61 11.54 25.00
CA LYS A 147 -16.15 12.84 24.45
C LYS A 147 -17.36 13.62 23.92
N LYS A 148 -18.20 14.18 24.80
CA LYS A 148 -19.46 14.86 24.44
C LYS A 148 -19.27 16.18 23.67
N ASN A 149 -18.07 16.77 23.66
CA ASN A 149 -17.86 18.14 23.15
C ASN A 149 -16.67 18.30 22.19
N ARG A 150 -16.21 17.26 21.48
CA ARG A 150 -15.35 17.51 20.32
C ARG A 150 -16.25 17.92 19.16
N LYS A 151 -15.91 19.02 18.46
CA LYS A 151 -16.44 19.32 17.12
C LYS A 151 -16.41 18.03 16.30
N PRO A 152 -17.40 17.75 15.41
CA PRO A 152 -17.33 16.59 14.54
C PRO A 152 -15.95 16.56 13.89
N SER A 153 -15.20 15.48 14.13
CA SER A 153 -13.90 15.31 13.49
C SER A 153 -14.12 15.26 11.99
N ASP A 154 -13.18 15.79 11.21
CA ASP A 154 -13.17 15.59 9.77
C ASP A 154 -13.25 14.08 9.49
N ALA A 155 -14.20 13.68 8.64
CA ALA A 155 -14.29 12.31 8.15
C ALA A 155 -13.29 12.14 7.00
N PHE A 156 -12.60 11.01 6.96
CA PHE A 156 -11.67 10.67 5.88
C PHE A 156 -12.16 9.42 5.18
N HIS A 157 -11.86 9.31 3.89
CA HIS A 157 -12.34 8.22 3.05
C HIS A 157 -11.24 7.68 2.14
N PHE A 158 -11.22 6.36 1.99
CA PHE A 158 -10.31 5.64 1.10
C PHE A 158 -11.03 5.22 -0.17
N ILE A 159 -10.39 5.46 -1.32
CA ILE A 159 -10.82 4.96 -2.63
C ILE A 159 -9.65 4.29 -3.33
N SER A 160 -9.93 3.58 -4.42
CA SER A 160 -8.89 2.91 -5.22
C SER A 160 -8.93 3.31 -6.69
N PHE A 161 -7.76 3.28 -7.31
CA PHE A 161 -7.59 3.39 -8.75
C PHE A 161 -6.91 2.12 -9.27
N ILE A 162 -7.47 1.49 -10.30
CA ILE A 162 -6.90 0.24 -10.85
C ILE A 162 -6.89 0.24 -12.38
N PRO A 163 -5.90 -0.42 -13.01
CA PRO A 163 -6.01 -0.88 -14.37
C PRO A 163 -6.83 -2.17 -14.42
N PHE A 164 -7.84 -2.24 -15.29
CA PHE A 164 -8.65 -3.44 -15.48
C PHE A 164 -9.14 -3.51 -16.94
N GLN A 165 -8.88 -4.63 -17.62
CA GLN A 165 -9.31 -4.86 -19.02
C GLN A 165 -9.00 -3.70 -19.98
N GLY A 166 -7.78 -3.15 -19.91
CA GLY A 166 -7.33 -2.06 -20.79
C GLY A 166 -7.96 -0.70 -20.49
N LYS A 167 -8.55 -0.52 -19.30
CA LYS A 167 -9.12 0.76 -18.84
C LYS A 167 -8.72 1.06 -17.41
N VAL A 168 -8.74 2.34 -17.03
CA VAL A 168 -8.54 2.77 -15.63
C VAL A 168 -9.87 3.00 -14.96
N TYR A 169 -10.01 2.52 -13.72
CA TYR A 169 -11.22 2.66 -12.93
C TYR A 169 -10.96 3.35 -11.58
N GLU A 170 -11.84 4.27 -11.20
CA GLU A 170 -12.00 4.73 -9.81
C GLU A 170 -13.06 3.84 -9.13
N LEU A 171 -12.67 3.23 -8.00
CA LEU A 171 -13.50 2.38 -7.17
C LEU A 171 -13.69 3.04 -5.79
N ASP A 172 -14.91 3.47 -5.52
CA ASP A 172 -15.29 4.12 -4.26
C ASP A 172 -16.54 3.42 -3.70
N GLY A 173 -16.40 2.78 -2.54
CA GLY A 173 -17.49 2.05 -1.89
C GLY A 173 -18.70 2.91 -1.52
N LEU A 174 -18.55 4.24 -1.40
CA LEU A 174 -19.65 5.18 -1.13
C LEU A 174 -20.38 5.61 -2.40
N LYS A 175 -19.92 5.21 -3.59
CA LYS A 175 -20.55 5.52 -4.88
C LYS A 175 -21.44 4.37 -5.34
N LYS A 176 -22.25 4.62 -6.37
CA LYS A 176 -23.20 3.63 -6.90
C LYS A 176 -22.53 2.50 -7.68
N GLY A 177 -21.33 2.74 -8.19
CA GLY A 177 -20.65 1.83 -9.11
C GLY A 177 -19.24 2.31 -9.45
N PRO A 178 -18.49 1.51 -10.22
CA PRO A 178 -17.17 1.85 -10.72
C PRO A 178 -17.24 3.00 -11.74
N TYR A 179 -16.24 3.88 -11.77
CA TYR A 179 -16.11 4.92 -12.79
C TYR A 179 -14.94 4.63 -13.73
N CYS A 180 -15.23 4.46 -15.02
CA CYS A 180 -14.19 4.37 -16.04
C CYS A 180 -13.60 5.75 -16.30
N LEU A 181 -12.27 5.87 -16.20
CA LEU A 181 -11.53 7.12 -16.38
C LEU A 181 -10.94 7.28 -17.79
N GLY A 182 -10.71 6.17 -18.49
CA GLY A 182 -10.17 6.15 -19.86
C GLY A 182 -9.51 4.82 -20.22
N ASP A 183 -9.15 4.66 -21.49
CA ASP A 183 -8.41 3.51 -22.00
C ASP A 183 -6.94 3.59 -21.60
N CYS A 184 -6.33 2.47 -21.22
CA CYS A 184 -4.95 2.41 -20.74
C CYS A 184 -4.20 1.14 -21.15
N THR A 185 -2.90 1.18 -20.97
CA THR A 185 -1.99 0.04 -20.98
C THR A 185 -1.40 -0.16 -19.58
N PRO A 186 -0.77 -1.31 -19.29
CA PRO A 186 -0.02 -1.51 -18.06
C PRO A 186 1.06 -0.45 -17.79
N ASP A 187 1.58 0.21 -18.85
CA ASP A 187 2.67 1.18 -18.74
C ASP A 187 2.19 2.61 -18.44
N ASN A 188 0.99 3.00 -18.89
CA ASN A 188 0.52 4.40 -18.85
C ASN A 188 -0.68 4.65 -17.91
N TRP A 189 -1.27 3.61 -17.32
CA TRP A 189 -2.51 3.78 -16.54
C TRP A 189 -2.36 4.73 -15.34
N LEU A 190 -1.16 4.80 -14.74
CA LEU A 190 -0.84 5.72 -13.64
C LEU A 190 -0.88 7.19 -14.10
N GLU A 191 -0.40 7.48 -15.31
CA GLU A 191 -0.46 8.82 -15.92
C GLU A 191 -1.91 9.24 -16.19
N ILE A 192 -2.78 8.27 -16.49
CA ILE A 192 -4.21 8.50 -16.71
C ILE A 192 -4.95 8.72 -15.39
N ALA A 193 -4.60 7.98 -14.33
CA ALA A 193 -5.19 8.16 -13.00
C ALA A 193 -4.77 9.48 -12.33
N THR A 194 -3.53 9.93 -12.56
CA THR A 194 -2.91 11.07 -11.86
C THR A 194 -3.73 12.37 -11.96
N PRO A 195 -4.21 12.83 -13.13
CA PRO A 195 -5.04 14.03 -13.23
C PRO A 195 -6.31 13.98 -12.39
N PHE A 196 -6.90 12.80 -12.16
CA PHE A 196 -8.11 12.66 -11.34
C PHE A 196 -7.78 12.80 -9.85
N ILE A 197 -6.62 12.29 -9.42
CA ILE A 197 -6.11 12.45 -8.06
C ILE A 197 -5.80 13.94 -7.81
N GLN A 198 -5.05 14.57 -8.72
CA GLN A 198 -4.72 16.01 -8.65
C GLN A 198 -5.97 16.87 -8.59
N LYS A 199 -6.92 16.66 -9.51
CA LYS A 199 -8.19 17.39 -9.55
C LYS A 199 -8.98 17.23 -8.25
N ARG A 200 -8.91 16.07 -7.60
CA ARG A 200 -9.56 15.86 -6.29
C ARG A 200 -8.84 16.66 -5.20
N MET A 201 -7.51 16.64 -5.16
CA MET A 201 -6.73 17.45 -4.20
C MET A 201 -6.98 18.95 -4.36
N GLU A 202 -7.08 19.45 -5.60
CA GLU A 202 -7.32 20.86 -5.93
C GLU A 202 -8.69 21.40 -5.46
N LYS A 203 -9.67 20.54 -5.22
CA LYS A 203 -11.00 20.97 -4.73
C LYS A 203 -10.95 21.53 -3.31
N TYR A 204 -9.96 21.12 -2.52
CA TYR A 204 -9.84 21.51 -1.12
C TYR A 204 -9.12 22.85 -0.99
N SER A 205 -9.37 23.56 0.11
CA SER A 205 -8.66 24.81 0.40
C SER A 205 -7.14 24.59 0.38
N GLN A 206 -6.36 25.61 -0.03
CA GLN A 206 -4.88 25.53 -0.10
C GLN A 206 -4.17 25.08 1.19
N GLY A 207 -4.86 25.12 2.34
CA GLY A 207 -4.32 24.62 3.61
C GLY A 207 -4.63 23.16 3.93
N GLU A 208 -5.44 22.48 3.10
CA GLU A 208 -5.68 21.05 3.26
C GLU A 208 -4.52 20.27 2.65
N ILE A 209 -3.81 19.54 3.51
CA ILE A 209 -2.65 18.74 3.13
C ILE A 209 -2.80 17.29 3.58
N ARG A 210 -3.93 16.93 4.21
CA ARG A 210 -4.17 15.60 4.77
C ARG A 210 -4.68 14.66 3.68
N PHE A 211 -3.80 14.40 2.74
CA PHE A 211 -3.93 13.37 1.73
C PHE A 211 -2.88 12.31 1.99
N ASN A 212 -3.18 11.08 1.62
CA ASN A 212 -2.18 10.02 1.56
C ASN A 212 -2.47 9.18 0.32
N LEU A 213 -1.42 8.85 -0.42
CA LEU A 213 -1.49 8.01 -1.59
C LEU A 213 -0.55 6.83 -1.37
N MET A 214 -1.06 5.65 -1.66
CA MET A 214 -0.29 4.41 -1.54
C MET A 214 -0.42 3.57 -2.80
N ALA A 215 0.66 2.93 -3.21
CA ALA A 215 0.70 1.97 -4.30
C ALA A 215 0.66 0.55 -3.74
N VAL A 216 -0.26 -0.28 -4.24
CA VAL A 216 -0.26 -1.72 -4.00
C VAL A 216 0.57 -2.38 -5.09
N ILE A 217 1.63 -3.09 -4.71
CA ILE A 217 2.65 -3.60 -5.63
C ILE A 217 3.06 -5.02 -5.27
N LYS A 218 3.70 -5.72 -6.22
CA LYS A 218 4.41 -6.97 -5.91
C LYS A 218 5.51 -6.70 -4.90
N ASN A 219 5.80 -7.67 -4.03
CA ASN A 219 6.85 -7.52 -3.02
C ASN A 219 8.18 -7.15 -3.69
N ARG A 220 8.81 -6.09 -3.20
CA ARG A 220 10.05 -5.54 -3.75
C ARG A 220 11.20 -6.52 -3.61
N GLN A 221 11.30 -7.26 -2.50
CA GLN A 221 12.35 -8.25 -2.31
C GLN A 221 12.23 -9.36 -3.35
N THR A 222 11.04 -9.90 -3.57
CA THR A 222 10.79 -10.92 -4.59
C THR A 222 11.09 -10.40 -5.99
N THR A 223 10.64 -9.19 -6.30
CA THR A 223 10.88 -8.55 -7.61
C THR A 223 12.38 -8.35 -7.87
N LEU A 224 13.13 -7.91 -6.87
CA LEU A 224 14.58 -7.74 -6.94
C LEU A 224 15.32 -9.08 -7.01
N GLN A 225 14.85 -10.11 -6.31
CA GLN A 225 15.41 -11.46 -6.40
C GLN A 225 15.23 -12.06 -7.80
N GLU A 226 14.06 -11.90 -8.42
CA GLU A 226 13.82 -12.31 -9.82
C GLU A 226 14.71 -11.55 -10.80
N LYS A 227 14.93 -10.24 -10.57
CA LYS A 227 15.88 -9.42 -11.33
C LYS A 227 17.30 -9.95 -11.18
N ILE A 228 17.75 -10.27 -9.97
CA ILE A 228 19.07 -10.83 -9.70
C ILE A 228 19.26 -12.16 -10.42
N LEU A 229 18.29 -13.09 -10.35
CA LEU A 229 18.37 -14.37 -11.05
C LEU A 229 18.53 -14.19 -12.58
N THR A 230 17.84 -13.20 -13.14
CA THR A 230 17.95 -12.86 -14.56
C THR A 230 19.34 -12.29 -14.90
N LEU A 231 19.87 -11.42 -14.04
CA LEU A 231 21.20 -10.83 -14.19
C LEU A 231 22.31 -11.88 -14.02
N GLU A 232 22.19 -12.79 -13.05
CA GLU A 232 23.13 -13.89 -12.84
C GLU A 232 23.17 -14.83 -14.06
N LYS A 233 22.02 -15.14 -14.65
CA LYS A 233 21.97 -15.90 -15.91
C LYS A 233 22.71 -15.17 -17.03
N LYS A 234 22.44 -13.87 -17.21
CA LYS A 234 23.12 -13.04 -18.20
C LYS A 234 24.63 -12.98 -17.97
N LYS A 235 25.07 -12.88 -16.72
CA LYS A 235 26.48 -12.92 -16.33
C LYS A 235 27.13 -14.23 -16.73
N ASN A 236 26.52 -15.36 -16.38
CA ASN A 236 27.04 -16.69 -16.74
C ASN A 236 27.17 -16.85 -18.26
N ASP A 237 26.17 -16.39 -19.02
CA ASP A 237 26.21 -16.44 -20.50
C ASP A 237 27.38 -15.61 -21.07
N LEU A 238 27.69 -14.45 -20.46
CA LEU A 238 28.83 -13.62 -20.85
C LEU A 238 30.18 -14.24 -20.46
N GLU A 239 30.27 -14.87 -19.30
CA GLU A 239 31.47 -15.56 -18.83
C GLU A 239 31.81 -16.80 -19.69
N ILE A 240 30.79 -17.55 -20.13
CA ILE A 240 30.96 -18.65 -21.08
C ILE A 240 31.57 -18.12 -22.39
N LYS A 241 30.97 -17.08 -22.99
CA LYS A 241 31.51 -16.45 -24.21
C LYS A 241 32.95 -15.95 -24.05
N LEU A 242 33.28 -15.40 -22.88
CA LEU A 242 34.64 -14.94 -22.59
C LEU A 242 35.63 -16.11 -22.48
N SER A 243 35.22 -17.23 -21.89
CA SER A 243 36.02 -18.45 -21.79
C SER A 243 36.28 -19.10 -23.16
N GLU A 244 35.29 -19.06 -24.06
CA GLU A 244 35.41 -19.53 -25.45
C GLU A 244 36.45 -18.71 -26.23
N LEU A 245 36.45 -17.38 -26.06
CA LEU A 245 37.45 -16.49 -26.64
C LEU A 245 38.86 -16.66 -26.02
N ASN A 246 38.96 -17.14 -24.78
CA ASN A 246 40.25 -17.42 -24.13
C ASN A 246 40.85 -18.76 -24.55
N SER A 247 40.02 -19.74 -24.89
CA SER A 247 40.46 -21.10 -25.23
C SER A 247 41.05 -21.22 -26.65
N GLY A 248 41.05 -20.15 -27.45
CA GLY A 248 41.98 -20.01 -28.57
C GLY A 248 41.94 -21.11 -29.63
N SER A 249 40.76 -21.51 -30.11
CA SER A 249 40.65 -22.09 -31.46
C SER A 249 40.68 -20.97 -32.50
N GLY A 250 41.83 -20.30 -32.60
CA GLY A 250 42.16 -19.38 -33.69
C GLY A 250 42.44 -20.18 -34.96
N GLY A 251 41.40 -20.80 -35.52
CA GLY A 251 41.44 -21.29 -36.88
C GLY A 251 41.16 -20.11 -37.81
N ASP A 252 42.19 -19.69 -38.55
CA ASP A 252 42.03 -18.89 -39.76
C ASP A 252 40.85 -19.46 -40.57
N ASN A 253 39.77 -18.70 -40.74
CA ASN A 253 38.81 -18.78 -41.85
C ASN A 253 37.77 -17.65 -41.67
N LYS A 254 37.89 -16.59 -42.46
CA LYS A 254 37.08 -16.35 -43.68
C LYS A 254 35.68 -15.84 -43.36
N GLU A 255 35.47 -14.59 -43.78
CA GLU A 255 34.36 -14.15 -44.61
C GLU A 255 33.06 -14.94 -44.43
N GLU A 256 32.05 -14.33 -43.81
CA GLU A 256 30.79 -13.99 -44.48
C GLU A 256 29.72 -13.58 -43.46
N SER A 257 28.89 -12.64 -43.91
CA SER A 257 27.51 -12.45 -43.48
C SER A 257 27.24 -11.83 -42.11
N GLY A 258 26.99 -10.51 -42.15
CA GLY A 258 25.78 -9.92 -41.59
C GLY A 258 25.49 -10.12 -40.10
N GLY A 259 25.76 -9.08 -39.31
CA GLY A 259 24.90 -8.77 -38.16
C GLY A 259 25.27 -9.41 -36.82
N ALA A 260 26.48 -9.18 -36.34
CA ALA A 260 26.76 -9.00 -34.92
C ALA A 260 28.11 -8.31 -34.80
N THR A 261 28.17 -7.18 -34.09
CA THR A 261 29.45 -6.58 -33.69
C THR A 261 30.27 -7.67 -32.99
N PRO A 262 31.48 -7.99 -33.47
CA PRO A 262 32.38 -8.90 -32.76
C PRO A 262 32.63 -8.28 -31.38
N THR A 263 32.04 -8.87 -30.35
CA THR A 263 32.18 -8.37 -28.98
C THR A 263 33.59 -8.76 -28.53
N THR A 264 34.45 -7.78 -28.32
CA THR A 264 35.84 -8.03 -27.92
C THR A 264 35.88 -8.59 -26.50
N LYS A 265 37.04 -9.16 -26.10
CA LYS A 265 37.25 -9.59 -24.70
C LYS A 265 37.05 -8.43 -23.72
N GLU A 266 37.46 -7.23 -24.12
CA GLU A 266 37.29 -5.99 -23.35
C GLU A 266 35.81 -5.63 -23.21
N ASP A 267 35.03 -5.73 -24.29
CA ASP A 267 33.57 -5.48 -24.27
C ASP A 267 32.83 -6.48 -23.37
N LEU A 268 33.18 -7.78 -23.44
CA LEU A 268 32.59 -8.80 -22.56
C LEU A 268 32.91 -8.52 -21.09
N ASN A 269 34.16 -8.21 -20.78
CA ASN A 269 34.57 -7.89 -19.42
C ASN A 269 33.88 -6.61 -18.90
N PHE A 270 33.73 -5.60 -19.75
CA PHE A 270 32.96 -4.40 -19.43
C PHE A 270 31.49 -4.74 -19.13
N MET A 271 30.82 -5.54 -19.97
CA MET A 271 29.44 -5.95 -19.73
C MET A 271 29.27 -6.79 -18.46
N ILE A 272 30.21 -7.69 -18.15
CA ILE A 272 30.21 -8.45 -16.90
C ILE A 272 30.30 -7.50 -15.70
N ASN A 273 31.17 -6.48 -15.77
CA ASN A 273 31.27 -5.48 -14.70
C ASN A 273 29.98 -4.67 -14.52
N VAL A 274 29.31 -4.28 -15.62
CA VAL A 274 28.00 -3.61 -15.55
C VAL A 274 26.97 -4.50 -14.86
N VAL A 275 26.89 -5.78 -15.26
CA VAL A 275 25.96 -6.74 -14.64
C VAL A 275 26.29 -6.97 -13.16
N ASN A 276 27.56 -7.04 -12.78
CA ASN A 276 27.97 -7.15 -11.37
C ASN A 276 27.51 -5.92 -10.55
N ASN A 277 27.67 -4.71 -11.09
CA ASN A 277 27.20 -3.49 -10.43
C ASN A 277 25.67 -3.50 -10.26
N ASP A 278 24.92 -3.92 -11.28
CA ASP A 278 23.45 -4.02 -11.21
C ASP A 278 22.99 -5.06 -10.16
N ILE A 279 23.72 -6.18 -10.02
CA ILE A 279 23.46 -7.20 -8.99
C ILE A 279 23.77 -6.63 -7.60
N GLU A 280 24.87 -5.89 -7.43
CA GLU A 280 25.23 -5.27 -6.16
C GLU A 280 24.18 -4.22 -5.74
N GLU A 281 23.74 -3.38 -6.68
CA GLU A 281 22.67 -2.41 -6.45
C GLU A 281 21.37 -3.11 -6.01
N ALA A 282 20.95 -4.15 -6.72
CA ALA A 282 19.75 -4.91 -6.37
C ALA A 282 19.85 -5.58 -4.99
N ASN A 283 21.03 -6.11 -4.62
CA ASN A 283 21.27 -6.67 -3.29
C ASN A 283 21.20 -5.60 -2.18
N ASN A 284 21.76 -4.41 -2.43
CA ASN A 284 21.67 -3.29 -1.51
C ASN A 284 20.21 -2.83 -1.33
N GLU A 285 19.43 -2.75 -2.40
CA GLU A 285 17.99 -2.46 -2.32
C GLU A 285 17.24 -3.53 -1.51
N ILE A 286 17.53 -4.82 -1.70
CA ILE A 286 16.93 -5.90 -0.89
C ILE A 286 17.23 -5.71 0.59
N LEU A 287 18.47 -5.35 0.94
CA LEU A 287 18.86 -5.12 2.34
C LEU A 287 18.08 -3.95 2.96
N MET A 288 17.94 -2.83 2.23
CA MET A 288 17.13 -1.69 2.67
C MET A 288 15.66 -2.10 2.87
N GLU A 289 15.14 -2.92 1.97
CA GLU A 289 13.77 -3.41 2.03
C GLU A 289 13.53 -4.35 3.23
N GLN A 290 14.49 -5.23 3.53
CA GLN A 290 14.43 -6.09 4.71
C GLN A 290 14.45 -5.29 6.01
N GLU A 291 15.27 -4.23 6.08
CA GLU A 291 15.27 -3.31 7.21
C GLU A 291 13.93 -2.58 7.34
N LYS A 292 13.33 -2.12 6.24
CA LYS A 292 12.00 -1.49 6.23
C LYS A 292 10.93 -2.43 6.78
N PHE A 293 10.88 -3.68 6.31
CA PHE A 293 9.92 -4.68 6.81
C PHE A 293 10.12 -5.00 8.30
N ARG A 294 11.38 -5.05 8.77
CA ARG A 294 11.69 -5.19 10.20
C ARG A 294 11.14 -4.02 11.01
N ASN A 295 11.37 -2.79 10.55
CA ASN A 295 10.87 -1.58 11.22
C ASN A 295 9.34 -1.53 11.26
N TRP A 296 8.66 -1.88 10.17
CA TRP A 296 7.20 -1.98 10.12
C TRP A 296 6.67 -3.04 11.09
N LYS A 297 7.30 -4.20 11.15
CA LYS A 297 6.92 -5.25 12.10
C LYS A 297 7.04 -4.76 13.54
N ASP A 298 8.15 -4.11 13.88
CA ASP A 298 8.37 -3.58 15.22
C ASP A 298 7.37 -2.45 15.55
N GLU A 299 7.05 -1.58 14.60
CA GLU A 299 6.03 -0.54 14.78
C GLU A 299 4.63 -1.14 14.95
N ASN A 300 4.26 -2.15 14.17
CA ASN A 300 2.97 -2.80 14.31
C ASN A 300 2.84 -3.56 15.64
N ILE A 301 3.94 -4.12 16.17
CA ILE A 301 3.99 -4.65 17.54
C ILE A 301 3.73 -3.52 18.55
N ARG A 302 4.37 -2.35 18.39
CA ARG A 302 4.12 -1.19 19.25
C ARG A 302 2.67 -0.73 19.19
N ARG A 303 2.08 -0.59 18.00
CA ARG A 303 0.67 -0.19 17.79
C ARG A 303 -0.33 -1.08 18.53
N LYS A 304 -0.04 -2.37 18.59
CA LYS A 304 -0.89 -3.40 19.22
C LYS A 304 -0.61 -3.60 20.70
N HIS A 305 0.49 -3.04 21.22
CA HIS A 305 0.90 -3.24 22.59
C HIS A 305 0.01 -2.48 23.56
N ASN A 306 -0.47 -3.16 24.60
CA ASN A 306 -1.24 -2.53 25.66
C ASN A 306 -0.32 -1.78 26.63
N PHE A 307 -0.16 -0.47 26.43
CA PHE A 307 0.66 0.38 27.30
C PHE A 307 0.01 0.74 28.65
N THR A 308 -1.23 0.33 28.94
CA THR A 308 -1.91 0.64 30.22
C THR A 308 -1.08 0.31 31.45
N PRO A 309 -0.46 -0.88 31.57
CA PRO A 309 0.31 -1.22 32.76
C PRO A 309 1.51 -0.29 32.96
N LEU A 310 2.20 0.07 31.88
CA LEU A 310 3.30 1.04 31.92
C LEU A 310 2.81 2.40 32.42
N ILE A 311 1.71 2.90 31.84
CA ILE A 311 1.12 4.21 32.21
C ILE A 311 0.71 4.23 33.68
N LEU A 312 0.02 3.19 34.15
CA LEU A 312 -0.42 3.11 35.55
C LEU A 312 0.76 3.03 36.52
N ASN A 313 1.80 2.26 36.19
CA ASN A 313 2.99 2.19 37.03
C ASN A 313 3.80 3.50 37.03
N LEU A 314 3.86 4.21 35.91
CA LEU A 314 4.47 5.54 35.85
C LEU A 314 3.71 6.54 36.73
N ILE A 315 2.37 6.53 36.67
CA ILE A 315 1.53 7.37 37.54
C ILE A 315 1.76 7.06 39.02
N LYS A 316 1.83 5.77 39.39
CA LYS A 316 2.15 5.35 40.76
C LYS A 316 3.51 5.86 41.21
N GLY A 317 4.57 5.67 40.41
CA GLY A 317 5.91 6.15 40.75
C GLY A 317 6.01 7.67 40.85
N LEU A 318 5.23 8.42 40.07
CA LEU A 318 5.12 9.88 40.21
C LEU A 318 4.39 10.28 41.50
N ALA A 319 3.39 9.52 41.92
CA ALA A 319 2.68 9.77 43.18
C ALA A 319 3.58 9.50 44.39
N GLU A 320 4.35 8.40 44.37
CA GLU A 320 5.30 8.05 45.44
C GLU A 320 6.42 9.07 45.64
N LYS A 321 6.79 9.80 44.57
CA LYS A 321 7.80 10.86 44.61
C LYS A 321 7.21 12.26 44.81
N ASP A 322 5.94 12.38 45.15
CA ASP A 322 5.19 13.65 45.29
C ASP A 322 5.22 14.56 44.04
N ASN A 323 5.60 14.01 42.87
CA ASN A 323 5.73 14.75 41.62
C ASN A 323 4.42 14.80 40.82
N LEU A 324 3.45 13.94 41.14
CA LEU A 324 2.21 13.84 40.37
C LEU A 324 1.31 15.08 40.50
N GLN A 325 1.08 15.58 41.72
CA GLN A 325 0.19 16.74 41.94
C GLN A 325 0.66 18.02 41.22
N PRO A 326 1.96 18.40 41.29
CA PRO A 326 2.49 19.53 40.52
C PRO A 326 2.26 19.39 39.02
N LEU A 327 2.43 18.19 38.46
CA LEU A 327 2.22 17.93 37.03
C LEU A 327 0.75 18.02 36.63
N ILE A 328 -0.17 17.51 37.45
CA ILE A 328 -1.62 17.64 37.22
C ILE A 328 -2.02 19.13 37.24
N GLN A 329 -1.52 19.90 38.19
CA GLN A 329 -1.84 21.33 38.27
C GLN A 329 -1.32 22.07 37.03
N LYS A 330 -0.06 21.83 36.65
CA LYS A 330 0.53 22.40 35.43
C LYS A 330 -0.30 22.07 34.18
N ALA A 331 -0.79 20.84 34.05
CA ALA A 331 -1.64 20.44 32.92
C ALA A 331 -2.99 21.17 32.92
N LYS A 332 -3.62 21.34 34.09
CA LYS A 332 -4.86 22.12 34.23
C LYS A 332 -4.66 23.59 33.82
N ASP A 333 -3.56 24.20 34.25
CA ASP A 333 -3.24 25.59 33.93
C ASP A 333 -3.02 25.77 32.42
N GLN A 334 -2.32 24.83 31.77
CA GLN A 334 -2.14 24.82 30.32
C GLN A 334 -3.46 24.70 29.55
N ILE A 335 -4.38 23.85 30.01
CA ILE A 335 -5.72 23.71 29.40
C ILE A 335 -6.50 25.03 29.54
N SER A 336 -6.44 25.67 30.71
CA SER A 336 -7.11 26.96 30.93
C SER A 336 -6.56 28.05 30.02
N GLN A 337 -5.22 28.14 29.86
CA GLN A 337 -4.57 29.10 28.96
C GLN A 337 -4.98 28.90 27.50
N LYS A 338 -4.99 27.64 27.01
CA LYS A 338 -5.45 27.34 25.64
C LYS A 338 -6.91 27.75 25.41
N GLN A 339 -7.78 27.53 26.41
CA GLN A 339 -9.18 27.94 26.31
C GLN A 339 -9.36 29.46 26.30
N GLN A 340 -8.46 30.23 26.93
CA GLN A 340 -8.48 31.69 26.90
C GLN A 340 -7.99 32.26 25.57
N GLN A 341 -6.99 31.63 24.93
CA GLN A 341 -6.47 32.06 23.62
C GLN A 341 -7.43 31.81 22.44
N HIS A 342 -8.39 30.90 22.61
CA HIS A 342 -9.40 30.56 21.60
C HIS A 342 -10.75 31.28 21.82
N LYS A 343 -10.83 32.19 22.78
CA LYS A 343 -11.91 33.18 22.88
C LYS A 343 -11.46 34.48 22.24
#